data_AF-A0A1G5GLY2-F1
#
_entry.id   AF-A0A1G5GLY2-F1
#
_cell.length_a   1.000
_cell.length_b   1.000
_cell.length_c   1.000
_cell.angle_alpha   90.00
_cell.angle_beta   90.00
_cell.angle_gamma   90.00
#
_symmetry.space_group_name_H-M   'P 1'
#
loop_
_entity.id
_entity.type
_entity.pdbx_description
1 polymer ?
#
loop_
_entity_poly.entity_id
_entity_poly.type
_entity_poly.pdbx_seq_one_letter_code
_entity_poly.pdbx_strand_id
1 'polypeptide(L)'
;MTETKARKYFLFQLAFFGAAVVINFVLPRTASYFHIPLYLDNVGTLLAAVLGGYLPGIFVGYLNNIINMQGNPGNAYYVVLSTMIAAMGSYLGMKGYFKKFTKALLTIPVFAFIGGVLGSILTFLLYGYGMGEGISAPFARALLDNGTLNVFWAQMVSDIVIDLIDKAITVILVFFLIRLIPEDIRPNLWLTGWRQAPLSEEARLKARKNATRSFSLRAKIITIISVIMFCVAVVTTIISYILYQNFAREQYTYTCRSAAKLAADLVDAERIDEYMEMDRSAPAYRMVENRLESIRRGNPDIEFIYVYKFMDDGVHVVFDLDTPEVKAQDPGDVIEIEEYLLPYKNALLSGQEIEPLMDDTMYGQLLTVFEPIINSEGECVCYAAADIKVEEIRLSSLNYMTKVFSLFMGFYIFILALCIWLVDYHLIYPDRSDDHVGQEIRI
;
A
#
# COMPACT_ATOMS: atom_id res chain seq x y z
N MET A 1 -35.17 23.71 19.23
CA MET A 1 -34.57 22.79 20.24
C MET A 1 -33.83 23.65 21.25
N THR A 2 -34.03 23.48 22.56
CA THR A 2 -33.28 24.27 23.56
C THR A 2 -31.80 23.91 23.53
N GLU A 3 -30.91 24.89 23.71
CA GLU A 3 -29.45 24.75 23.61
C GLU A 3 -28.89 23.65 24.54
N THR A 4 -29.48 23.51 25.73
CA THR A 4 -29.15 22.46 26.70
C THR A 4 -29.48 21.05 26.20
N LYS A 5 -30.57 20.89 25.43
CA LYS A 5 -30.99 19.61 24.85
C LYS A 5 -30.07 19.23 23.69
N ALA A 6 -29.68 20.20 22.87
CA ALA A 6 -28.71 20.03 21.79
C ALA A 6 -27.34 19.54 22.32
N ARG A 7 -26.83 20.17 23.38
CA ARG A 7 -25.55 19.79 24.01
C ARG A 7 -25.58 18.36 24.59
N LYS A 8 -26.68 17.95 25.22
CA LYS A 8 -26.84 16.58 25.73
C LYS A 8 -26.83 15.54 24.61
N TYR A 9 -27.51 15.80 23.49
CA TYR A 9 -27.49 14.89 22.34
C TYR A 9 -26.10 14.77 21.71
N PHE A 10 -25.39 15.89 21.57
CA PHE A 10 -24.03 15.89 21.03
C PHE A 10 -23.06 15.08 21.90
N LEU A 11 -23.10 15.25 23.22
CA LEU A 11 -22.28 14.46 24.15
C LEU A 11 -22.61 12.97 24.08
N PHE A 12 -23.89 12.62 23.95
CA PHE A 12 -24.32 11.24 23.78
C PHE A 12 -23.81 10.62 22.47
N GLN A 13 -23.89 11.35 21.35
CA GLN A 13 -23.33 10.93 20.07
C GLN A 13 -21.82 10.69 20.17
N LEU A 14 -21.10 11.61 20.81
CA LEU A 14 -19.65 11.49 21.02
C LEU A 14 -19.30 10.25 21.84
N ALA A 15 -20.03 10.00 22.94
CA ALA A 15 -19.84 8.80 23.76
C ALA A 15 -20.13 7.51 22.98
N PHE A 16 -21.19 7.50 22.16
CA PHE A 16 -21.56 6.35 21.35
C PHE A 16 -20.51 6.02 20.28
N PHE A 17 -20.05 7.01 19.52
CA PHE A 17 -19.01 6.79 18.51
C PHE A 17 -17.65 6.50 19.14
N GLY A 18 -17.35 7.06 20.32
CA GLY A 18 -16.20 6.66 21.13
C GLY A 18 -16.25 5.18 21.51
N ALA A 19 -17.41 4.68 21.96
CA ALA A 19 -17.60 3.26 22.23
C ALA A 19 -17.45 2.39 20.97
N ALA A 20 -17.91 2.88 19.80
CA ALA A 20 -17.70 2.19 18.52
C ALA A 20 -16.21 2.05 18.17
N VAL A 21 -15.39 3.09 18.41
CA VAL A 21 -13.92 3.00 18.28
C VAL A 21 -13.34 1.97 19.24
N VAL A 22 -13.80 1.94 20.50
CA VAL A 22 -13.34 0.94 21.48
C VAL A 22 -13.70 -0.49 21.06
N ILE A 23 -14.89 -0.73 20.51
CA ILE A 23 -15.28 -2.05 19.99
C ILE A 23 -14.31 -2.51 18.90
N ASN A 24 -14.02 -1.62 17.95
CA ASN A 24 -13.07 -1.84 16.85
C ASN A 24 -11.62 -2.04 17.32
N PHE A 25 -11.28 -1.58 18.52
CA PHE A 25 -9.97 -1.78 19.13
C PHE A 25 -9.92 -3.11 19.90
N VAL A 26 -10.97 -3.46 20.63
CA VAL A 26 -11.02 -4.62 21.54
C VAL A 26 -11.26 -5.92 20.79
N LEU A 27 -12.22 -5.98 19.85
CA LEU A 27 -12.58 -7.24 19.19
C LEU A 27 -11.43 -7.89 18.40
N PRO A 28 -10.65 -7.15 17.58
CA PRO A 28 -9.50 -7.73 16.89
C PRO A 28 -8.46 -8.29 17.87
N ARG A 29 -8.18 -7.56 18.97
CA ARG A 29 -7.19 -7.98 19.98
C ARG A 29 -7.65 -9.23 20.72
N THR A 30 -8.93 -9.34 21.02
CA THR A 30 -9.52 -10.56 21.60
C THR A 30 -9.41 -11.73 20.63
N ALA A 31 -9.71 -11.53 19.34
CA ALA A 31 -9.54 -12.57 18.33
C ALA A 31 -8.08 -13.04 18.24
N SER A 32 -7.13 -12.10 18.18
CA SER A 32 -5.70 -12.41 18.18
C SER A 32 -5.24 -13.14 19.44
N TYR A 33 -5.74 -12.76 20.63
CA TYR A 33 -5.41 -13.42 21.90
C TYR A 33 -5.85 -14.89 21.93
N PHE A 34 -7.00 -15.21 21.34
CA PHE A 34 -7.50 -16.58 21.21
C PHE A 34 -7.05 -17.31 19.94
N HIS A 35 -6.14 -16.71 19.16
CA HIS A 35 -5.68 -17.24 17.87
C HIS A 35 -6.82 -17.55 16.88
N ILE A 36 -7.89 -16.75 16.92
CA ILE A 36 -9.00 -16.85 15.97
C ILE A 36 -8.58 -16.08 14.70
N PRO A 37 -8.56 -16.72 13.52
CA PRO A 37 -8.08 -16.10 12.28
C PRO A 37 -9.16 -15.19 11.65
N LEU A 38 -9.58 -14.15 12.39
CA LEU A 38 -10.58 -13.17 11.96
C LEU A 38 -10.15 -11.74 12.32
N TYR A 39 -10.56 -10.76 11.51
CA TYR A 39 -10.19 -9.36 11.69
C TYR A 39 -11.04 -8.66 12.75
N LEU A 40 -12.37 -8.81 12.70
CA LEU A 40 -13.38 -8.22 13.59
C LEU A 40 -13.21 -6.70 13.87
N ASP A 41 -12.59 -6.00 12.93
CA ASP A 41 -12.13 -4.61 13.03
C ASP A 41 -13.15 -3.59 12.49
N ASN A 42 -14.25 -4.07 11.93
CA ASN A 42 -15.28 -3.26 11.28
C ASN A 42 -16.64 -3.28 11.98
N VAL A 43 -16.77 -3.90 13.15
CA VAL A 43 -18.03 -3.97 13.93
C VAL A 43 -18.49 -2.59 14.36
N GLY A 44 -17.62 -1.82 15.01
CA GLY A 44 -17.85 -0.43 15.40
C GLY A 44 -18.02 0.48 14.20
N THR A 45 -17.22 0.30 13.14
CA THR A 45 -17.32 1.04 11.87
C THR A 45 -18.73 0.90 11.29
N LEU A 46 -19.21 -0.33 11.13
CA LEU A 46 -20.51 -0.62 10.54
C LEU A 46 -21.65 -0.21 11.47
N LEU A 47 -21.52 -0.39 12.77
CA LEU A 47 -22.50 0.07 13.77
C LEU A 47 -22.68 1.60 13.70
N ALA A 48 -21.57 2.34 13.71
CA ALA A 48 -21.57 3.79 13.59
C ALA A 48 -22.13 4.26 12.23
N ALA A 49 -21.83 3.54 11.15
CA ALA A 49 -22.36 3.84 9.82
C ALA A 49 -23.88 3.67 9.72
N VAL A 50 -24.40 2.56 10.25
CA VAL A 50 -25.83 2.21 10.17
C VAL A 50 -26.69 3.13 11.04
N LEU A 51 -26.18 3.56 12.20
CA LEU A 51 -26.94 4.38 13.16
C LEU A 51 -26.65 5.88 13.06
N GLY A 52 -25.40 6.25 12.72
CA GLY A 52 -24.93 7.62 12.69
C GLY A 52 -24.89 8.25 11.30
N GLY A 53 -24.96 7.44 10.25
CA GLY A 53 -24.73 7.86 8.86
C GLY A 53 -23.28 7.65 8.43
N TYR A 54 -22.97 8.03 7.18
CA TYR A 54 -21.67 7.76 6.57
C TYR A 54 -20.51 8.42 7.32
N LEU A 55 -20.66 9.68 7.76
CA LEU A 55 -19.54 10.43 8.35
C LEU A 55 -19.06 9.83 9.69
N PRO A 56 -19.93 9.52 10.67
CA PRO A 56 -19.49 8.81 11.87
C PRO A 56 -18.89 7.43 11.58
N GLY A 57 -19.46 6.68 10.66
CA GLY A 57 -18.91 5.38 10.24
C GLY A 57 -17.49 5.49 9.68
N ILE A 58 -17.28 6.42 8.74
CA ILE A 58 -15.97 6.65 8.12
C ILE A 58 -14.99 7.13 9.17
N PHE A 59 -15.38 8.05 10.06
CA PHE A 59 -14.51 8.53 11.14
C PHE A 59 -14.05 7.40 12.07
N VAL A 60 -14.98 6.53 12.50
CA VAL A 60 -14.66 5.38 13.36
C VAL A 60 -13.71 4.41 12.67
N GLY A 61 -13.97 4.07 11.41
CA GLY A 61 -13.10 3.18 10.63
C GLY A 61 -11.72 3.77 10.36
N TYR A 62 -11.67 5.03 9.94
CA TYR A 62 -10.43 5.77 9.68
C TYR A 62 -9.57 5.84 10.94
N LEU A 63 -10.15 6.31 12.04
CA LEU A 63 -9.42 6.47 13.31
C LEU A 63 -8.89 5.14 13.83
N ASN A 64 -9.66 4.05 13.71
CA ASN A 64 -9.20 2.73 14.15
C ASN A 64 -7.98 2.24 13.36
N ASN A 65 -7.96 2.44 12.04
CA ASN A 65 -6.82 2.02 11.22
C ASN A 65 -5.57 2.84 11.52
N ILE A 66 -5.71 4.14 11.80
CA ILE A 66 -4.60 5.00 12.26
C ILE A 66 -4.10 4.57 13.65
N ILE A 67 -4.99 4.23 14.58
CA ILE A 67 -4.59 3.73 15.91
C ILE A 67 -3.83 2.39 15.77
N ASN A 68 -4.32 1.49 14.93
CA ASN A 68 -3.72 0.18 14.73
C ASN A 68 -2.41 0.22 13.92
N MET A 69 -2.08 1.36 13.30
CA MET A 69 -0.78 1.60 12.65
C MET A 69 0.39 1.47 13.63
N GLN A 70 0.19 1.78 14.93
CA GLN A 70 1.25 1.67 15.94
C GLN A 70 1.71 0.22 16.17
N GLY A 71 0.81 -0.75 15.97
CA GLY A 71 1.13 -2.18 16.10
C GLY A 71 1.58 -2.80 14.78
N ASN A 72 0.92 -2.45 13.68
CA ASN A 72 1.29 -2.87 12.34
C ASN A 72 1.08 -1.69 11.36
N PRO A 73 2.16 -1.08 10.85
CA PRO A 73 2.07 0.06 9.94
C PRO A 73 1.22 -0.19 8.68
N GLY A 74 1.15 -1.45 8.23
CA GLY A 74 0.35 -1.85 7.07
C GLY A 74 -1.14 -1.54 7.21
N ASN A 75 -1.67 -1.48 8.44
CA ASN A 75 -3.08 -1.20 8.71
C ASN A 75 -3.55 0.17 8.17
N ALA A 76 -2.65 1.14 8.07
CA ALA A 76 -2.98 2.47 7.57
C ALA A 76 -3.43 2.44 6.09
N TYR A 77 -2.93 1.49 5.30
CA TYR A 77 -3.27 1.40 3.88
C TYR A 77 -4.68 0.85 3.63
N TYR A 78 -5.25 0.12 4.59
CA TYR A 78 -6.60 -0.45 4.50
C TYR A 78 -7.72 0.52 4.90
N VAL A 79 -7.40 1.78 5.23
CA VAL A 79 -8.38 2.87 5.48
C VAL A 79 -9.42 3.01 4.37
N VAL A 80 -9.01 2.83 3.11
CA VAL A 80 -9.93 2.89 1.96
C VAL A 80 -11.04 1.83 2.07
N LEU A 81 -10.72 0.62 2.52
CA LEU A 81 -11.69 -0.47 2.67
C LEU A 81 -12.68 -0.19 3.79
N SER A 82 -12.19 0.21 4.98
CA SER A 82 -13.05 0.57 6.12
C SER A 82 -14.00 1.72 5.78
N THR A 83 -13.51 2.68 4.98
CA THR A 83 -14.30 3.81 4.48
C THR A 83 -15.39 3.35 3.50
N MET A 84 -15.08 2.45 2.57
CA MET A 84 -16.06 1.85 1.66
C MET A 84 -17.13 1.03 2.42
N ILE A 85 -16.72 0.26 3.43
CA ILE A 85 -17.64 -0.47 4.32
C ILE A 85 -18.57 0.51 5.05
N ALA A 86 -18.04 1.61 5.60
CA ALA A 86 -18.86 2.61 6.27
C ALA A 86 -19.86 3.30 5.32
N ALA A 87 -19.41 3.71 4.13
CA ALA A 87 -20.29 4.33 3.14
C ALA A 87 -21.44 3.40 2.72
N MET A 88 -21.11 2.14 2.42
CA MET A 88 -22.09 1.13 2.03
C MET A 88 -23.01 0.73 3.20
N GLY A 89 -22.45 0.62 4.40
CA GLY A 89 -23.20 0.37 5.63
C GLY A 89 -24.24 1.44 5.92
N SER A 90 -23.87 2.71 5.74
CA SER A 90 -24.81 3.83 5.83
C SER A 90 -25.91 3.75 4.77
N TYR A 91 -25.55 3.49 3.51
CA TYR A 91 -26.51 3.35 2.42
C TYR A 91 -27.54 2.23 2.68
N LEU A 92 -27.08 1.03 3.03
CA LEU A 92 -27.93 -0.12 3.33
C LEU A 92 -28.74 0.06 4.62
N GLY A 93 -28.16 0.74 5.62
CA GLY A 93 -28.84 1.18 6.84
C GLY A 93 -30.02 2.10 6.55
N MET A 94 -29.83 3.13 5.72
CA MET A 94 -30.90 4.05 5.29
C MET A 94 -32.00 3.32 4.50
N LYS A 95 -31.64 2.33 3.69
CA LYS A 95 -32.60 1.46 2.99
C LYS A 95 -33.32 0.46 3.91
N GLY A 96 -32.94 0.40 5.19
CA GLY A 96 -33.58 -0.44 6.20
C GLY A 96 -33.21 -1.92 6.15
N TYR A 97 -32.05 -2.28 5.58
CA TYR A 97 -31.60 -3.68 5.52
C TYR A 97 -31.38 -4.25 6.93
N PHE A 98 -30.92 -3.45 7.88
CA PHE A 98 -30.70 -3.88 9.28
C PHE A 98 -31.99 -3.96 10.14
N LYS A 99 -33.17 -3.69 9.56
CA LYS A 99 -34.46 -3.82 10.26
C LYS A 99 -34.90 -5.28 10.42
N LYS A 100 -34.57 -6.16 9.47
CA LYS A 100 -34.91 -7.59 9.51
C LYS A 100 -33.64 -8.44 9.43
N PHE A 101 -33.59 -9.54 10.19
CA PHE A 101 -32.39 -10.39 10.26
C PHE A 101 -32.00 -10.93 8.88
N THR A 102 -32.97 -11.46 8.13
CA THR A 102 -32.74 -11.97 6.77
C THR A 102 -32.21 -10.91 5.82
N LYS A 103 -32.70 -9.67 5.91
CA LYS A 103 -32.19 -8.55 5.10
C LYS A 103 -30.78 -8.13 5.51
N ALA A 104 -30.44 -8.19 6.80
CA ALA A 104 -29.08 -7.93 7.25
C ALA A 104 -28.10 -8.95 6.66
N LEU A 105 -28.45 -10.25 6.65
CA LEU A 105 -27.61 -11.29 6.05
C LEU A 105 -27.34 -11.07 4.56
N LEU A 106 -28.29 -10.49 3.80
CA LEU A 106 -28.08 -10.14 2.39
C LEU A 106 -27.00 -9.07 2.16
N THR A 107 -26.55 -8.38 3.21
CA THR A 107 -25.47 -7.39 3.13
C THR A 107 -24.07 -8.01 3.21
N ILE A 108 -23.96 -9.26 3.69
CA ILE A 108 -22.69 -9.95 3.89
C ILE A 108 -21.86 -10.02 2.59
N PRO A 109 -22.42 -10.46 1.43
CA PRO A 109 -21.63 -10.54 0.20
C PRO A 109 -21.06 -9.20 -0.24
N VAL A 110 -21.76 -8.09 0.04
CA VAL A 110 -21.30 -6.74 -0.32
C VAL A 110 -20.09 -6.36 0.51
N PHE A 111 -20.12 -6.58 1.82
CA PHE A 111 -18.98 -6.27 2.69
C PHE A 111 -17.82 -7.24 2.49
N ALA A 112 -18.09 -8.52 2.23
CA ALA A 112 -17.08 -9.52 1.91
C ALA A 112 -16.41 -9.25 0.55
N PHE A 113 -17.14 -8.69 -0.42
CA PHE A 113 -16.53 -8.22 -1.66
C PHE A 113 -15.55 -7.06 -1.42
N ILE A 114 -15.94 -6.10 -0.57
CA ILE A 114 -15.07 -4.95 -0.25
C ILE A 114 -13.84 -5.42 0.54
N GLY A 115 -14.02 -6.20 1.60
CA GLY A 115 -12.90 -6.70 2.42
C GLY A 115 -12.04 -7.72 1.67
N GLY A 116 -12.67 -8.78 1.16
CA GLY A 116 -11.95 -9.92 0.59
C GLY A 116 -11.45 -9.65 -0.82
N VAL A 117 -12.31 -9.25 -1.75
CA VAL A 117 -11.88 -9.10 -3.17
C VAL A 117 -11.04 -7.84 -3.35
N LEU A 118 -11.59 -6.67 -3.00
CA LEU A 118 -10.86 -5.41 -3.16
C LEU A 118 -9.67 -5.34 -2.21
N GLY A 119 -9.79 -5.88 -0.99
CA GLY A 119 -8.67 -5.97 -0.08
C GLY A 119 -7.58 -6.91 -0.55
N SER A 120 -7.91 -8.04 -1.19
CA SER A 120 -6.86 -8.91 -1.75
C SER A 120 -6.09 -8.26 -2.90
N ILE A 121 -6.80 -7.58 -3.81
CA ILE A 121 -6.15 -6.79 -4.88
C ILE A 121 -5.23 -5.74 -4.27
N LEU A 122 -5.71 -5.04 -3.24
CA LEU A 122 -4.94 -4.03 -2.54
C LEU A 122 -3.69 -4.65 -1.88
N THR A 123 -3.84 -5.75 -1.15
CA THR A 123 -2.74 -6.49 -0.52
C THR A 123 -1.70 -6.91 -1.56
N PHE A 124 -2.12 -7.51 -2.66
CA PHE A 124 -1.22 -7.94 -3.72
C PHE A 124 -0.37 -6.78 -4.28
N LEU A 125 -0.97 -5.61 -4.48
CA LEU A 125 -0.26 -4.41 -4.94
C LEU A 125 0.65 -3.81 -3.84
N LEU A 126 0.19 -3.80 -2.59
CA LEU A 126 0.94 -3.27 -1.43
C LEU A 126 2.19 -4.09 -1.10
N TYR A 127 2.22 -5.35 -1.51
CA TYR A 127 3.36 -6.26 -1.32
C TYR A 127 4.12 -6.52 -2.62
N GLY A 128 4.00 -5.64 -3.63
CA GLY A 128 4.80 -5.72 -4.85
C GLY A 128 4.53 -6.97 -5.68
N TYR A 129 3.25 -7.34 -5.82
CA TYR A 129 2.80 -8.61 -6.42
C TYR A 129 3.18 -9.86 -5.59
N GLY A 130 3.53 -9.65 -4.33
CA GLY A 130 3.78 -10.69 -3.34
C GLY A 130 2.56 -11.04 -2.49
N MET A 131 2.79 -11.93 -1.53
CA MET A 131 1.80 -12.33 -0.53
C MET A 131 1.78 -11.34 0.64
N GLY A 132 0.60 -11.07 1.18
CA GLY A 132 0.47 -10.26 2.39
C GLY A 132 0.96 -10.98 3.64
N GLU A 133 1.13 -10.21 4.72
CA GLU A 133 1.48 -10.73 6.06
C GLU A 133 0.30 -10.66 7.05
N GLY A 134 -0.92 -10.50 6.52
CA GLY A 134 -2.15 -10.37 7.30
C GLY A 134 -2.66 -11.70 7.88
N ILE A 135 -3.87 -11.65 8.44
CA ILE A 135 -4.52 -12.81 9.07
C ILE A 135 -4.74 -13.96 8.07
N SER A 136 -4.90 -13.65 6.78
CA SER A 136 -5.07 -14.63 5.71
C SER A 136 -3.77 -15.29 5.24
N ALA A 137 -2.61 -14.73 5.58
CA ALA A 137 -1.32 -15.18 5.05
C ALA A 137 -1.02 -16.67 5.32
N PRO A 138 -1.25 -17.23 6.52
CA PRO A 138 -0.99 -18.65 6.76
C PRO A 138 -1.83 -19.57 5.88
N PHE A 139 -3.08 -19.19 5.61
CA PHE A 139 -3.95 -19.96 4.72
C PHE A 139 -3.53 -19.82 3.25
N ALA A 140 -3.12 -18.61 2.84
CA ALA A 140 -2.61 -18.36 1.49
C ALA A 140 -1.31 -19.14 1.22
N ARG A 141 -0.38 -19.19 2.19
CA ARG A 141 0.84 -20.01 2.10
C ARG A 141 0.52 -21.50 1.94
N ALA A 142 -0.39 -22.02 2.77
CA ALA A 142 -0.81 -23.42 2.65
C ALA A 142 -1.42 -23.75 1.26
N LEU A 143 -2.15 -22.81 0.65
CA LEU A 143 -2.67 -22.98 -0.72
C LEU A 143 -1.58 -22.91 -1.78
N LEU A 144 -0.60 -22.04 -1.61
CA LEU A 144 0.56 -21.90 -2.50
C LEU A 144 1.45 -23.15 -2.45
N ASP A 145 1.72 -23.67 -1.25
CA ASP A 145 2.57 -24.85 -1.02
C ASP A 145 1.97 -26.13 -1.62
N ASN A 146 0.64 -26.19 -1.77
CA ASN A 146 -0.04 -27.27 -2.49
C ASN A 146 0.21 -27.24 -4.00
N GLY A 147 0.86 -26.21 -4.54
CA GLY A 147 1.31 -26.11 -5.93
C GLY A 147 0.22 -25.86 -6.98
N THR A 148 -1.05 -25.72 -6.58
CA THR A 148 -2.18 -25.57 -7.52
C THR A 148 -2.49 -24.12 -7.91
N LEU A 149 -2.07 -23.15 -7.10
CA LEU A 149 -2.42 -21.73 -7.28
C LEU A 149 -1.14 -20.89 -7.30
N ASN A 150 -1.13 -19.85 -8.12
CA ASN A 150 -0.10 -18.81 -8.02
C ASN A 150 -0.36 -17.89 -6.81
N VAL A 151 0.60 -17.03 -6.49
CA VAL A 151 0.54 -16.11 -5.35
C VAL A 151 -0.75 -15.28 -5.33
N PHE A 152 -1.14 -14.74 -6.49
CA PHE A 152 -2.35 -13.94 -6.63
C PHE A 152 -3.61 -14.71 -6.24
N TRP A 153 -3.81 -15.90 -6.82
CA TRP A 153 -5.01 -16.70 -6.56
C TRP A 153 -5.03 -17.32 -5.17
N ALA A 154 -3.87 -17.71 -4.64
CA ALA A 154 -3.75 -18.18 -3.27
C ALA A 154 -4.20 -17.09 -2.27
N GLN A 155 -3.67 -15.87 -2.42
CA GLN A 155 -4.06 -14.72 -1.61
C GLN A 155 -5.56 -14.37 -1.79
N MET A 156 -6.05 -14.30 -3.03
CA MET A 156 -7.45 -13.97 -3.35
C MET A 156 -8.44 -14.94 -2.71
N VAL A 157 -8.22 -16.25 -2.84
CA VAL A 157 -9.11 -17.25 -2.26
C VAL A 157 -9.09 -17.16 -0.73
N SER A 158 -7.90 -17.01 -0.14
CA SER A 158 -7.77 -16.91 1.31
C SER A 158 -8.46 -15.68 1.89
N ASP A 159 -8.27 -14.51 1.29
CA ASP A 159 -8.92 -13.27 1.71
C ASP A 159 -10.44 -13.37 1.58
N ILE A 160 -10.96 -13.84 0.42
CA ILE A 160 -12.42 -13.99 0.22
C ILE A 160 -13.05 -14.90 1.28
N VAL A 161 -12.43 -16.04 1.57
CA VAL A 161 -12.98 -17.01 2.54
C VAL A 161 -13.00 -16.41 3.94
N ILE A 162 -11.89 -15.81 4.36
CA ILE A 162 -11.77 -15.22 5.69
C ILE A 162 -12.71 -14.02 5.83
N ASP A 163 -12.76 -13.13 4.84
CA ASP A 163 -13.67 -11.99 4.86
C ASP A 163 -15.13 -12.39 4.81
N LEU A 164 -15.51 -13.47 4.13
CA LEU A 164 -16.89 -13.93 4.14
C LEU A 164 -17.34 -14.33 5.55
N ILE A 165 -16.49 -15.05 6.28
CA ILE A 165 -16.75 -15.47 7.67
C ILE A 165 -16.72 -14.25 8.60
N ASP A 166 -15.69 -13.41 8.48
CA ASP A 166 -15.51 -12.20 9.26
C ASP A 166 -16.70 -11.23 9.11
N LYS A 167 -17.17 -11.02 7.87
CA LYS A 167 -18.30 -10.12 7.59
C LYS A 167 -19.64 -10.73 7.97
N ALA A 168 -19.79 -12.06 7.94
CA ALA A 168 -20.95 -12.72 8.52
C ALA A 168 -21.05 -12.45 10.03
N ILE A 169 -19.96 -12.66 10.77
CA ILE A 169 -19.91 -12.41 12.22
C ILE A 169 -20.13 -10.92 12.50
N THR A 170 -19.45 -10.04 11.76
CA THR A 170 -19.59 -8.58 11.88
C THR A 170 -21.03 -8.12 11.71
N VAL A 171 -21.71 -8.55 10.63
CA VAL A 171 -23.10 -8.19 10.36
C VAL A 171 -24.05 -8.72 11.43
N ILE A 172 -23.85 -9.96 11.90
CA ILE A 172 -24.66 -10.57 12.96
C ILE A 172 -24.49 -9.80 14.28
N LEU A 173 -23.25 -9.51 14.68
CA LEU A 173 -22.97 -8.73 15.88
C LEU A 173 -23.61 -7.34 15.79
N VAL A 174 -23.41 -6.61 14.70
CA VAL A 174 -24.02 -5.29 14.49
C VAL A 174 -25.54 -5.38 14.54
N PHE A 175 -26.14 -6.40 13.92
CA PHE A 175 -27.58 -6.61 13.97
C PHE A 175 -28.09 -6.71 15.41
N PHE A 176 -27.45 -7.50 16.27
CA PHE A 176 -27.84 -7.64 17.68
C PHE A 176 -27.52 -6.40 18.51
N LEU A 177 -26.36 -5.78 18.31
CA LEU A 177 -25.98 -4.53 19.01
C LEU A 177 -27.00 -3.42 18.76
N ILE A 178 -27.55 -3.29 17.55
CA ILE A 178 -28.62 -2.34 17.24
C ILE A 178 -29.88 -2.62 18.08
N ARG A 179 -30.21 -3.88 18.40
CA ARG A 179 -31.38 -4.23 19.23
C ARG A 179 -31.20 -3.88 20.70
N LEU A 180 -29.95 -3.85 21.19
CA LEU A 180 -29.66 -3.45 22.57
C LEU A 180 -29.90 -1.95 22.79
N ILE A 181 -29.94 -1.16 21.71
CA ILE A 181 -30.17 0.28 21.78
C ILE A 181 -31.69 0.56 21.74
N PRO A 182 -32.23 1.30 22.72
CA PRO A 182 -33.65 1.69 22.76
C PRO A 182 -34.11 2.42 21.49
N GLU A 183 -35.32 2.11 21.01
CA GLU A 183 -35.84 2.60 19.72
C GLU A 183 -36.00 4.13 19.67
N ASP A 184 -36.27 4.75 20.82
CA ASP A 184 -36.41 6.20 21.01
C ASP A 184 -35.07 6.95 20.92
N ILE A 185 -33.96 6.26 21.19
CA ILE A 185 -32.61 6.84 21.17
C ILE A 185 -31.98 6.74 19.77
N ARG A 186 -32.26 5.68 19.01
CA ARG A 186 -31.62 5.43 17.69
C ARG A 186 -31.70 6.62 16.73
N PRO A 187 -32.84 7.32 16.56
CA PRO A 187 -32.91 8.46 15.64
C PRO A 187 -32.00 9.63 16.04
N ASN A 188 -31.70 9.76 17.34
CA ASN A 188 -30.86 10.83 17.88
C ASN A 188 -29.37 10.56 17.67
N LEU A 189 -28.98 9.34 17.28
CA LEU A 189 -27.60 9.01 16.92
C LEU A 189 -27.22 9.51 15.53
N TRP A 190 -28.20 9.82 14.68
CA TRP A 190 -27.93 10.35 13.35
C TRP A 190 -27.24 11.72 13.47
N LEU A 191 -26.03 11.83 12.90
CA LEU A 191 -25.27 13.06 12.99
C LEU A 191 -25.85 14.09 12.00
N THR A 192 -26.88 14.82 12.42
CA THR A 192 -27.48 15.90 11.63
C THR A 192 -26.97 17.26 12.13
N GLY A 193 -26.34 18.04 11.25
CA GLY A 193 -25.85 19.39 11.58
C GLY A 193 -26.83 20.52 11.23
N TRP A 194 -28.13 20.25 11.11
CA TRP A 194 -29.11 21.19 10.59
C TRP A 194 -29.04 22.55 11.30
N ARG A 195 -28.69 23.60 10.56
CA ARG A 195 -28.79 25.00 11.03
C ARG A 195 -30.17 25.63 10.77
N GLN A 196 -31.09 24.92 10.11
CA GLN A 196 -32.43 25.37 9.76
C GLN A 196 -33.46 24.23 9.88
N ALA A 197 -34.74 24.58 10.05
CA ALA A 197 -35.82 23.61 9.94
C ALA A 197 -35.94 23.12 8.48
N PRO A 198 -36.06 21.80 8.22
CA PRO A 198 -36.17 21.29 6.86
C PRO A 198 -37.40 21.87 6.14
N LEU A 199 -37.20 22.33 4.90
CA LEU A 199 -38.27 22.88 4.03
C LEU A 199 -39.49 21.96 3.98
N SER A 200 -40.69 22.55 4.03
CA SER A 200 -41.96 21.84 3.83
C SER A 200 -42.03 21.22 2.42
N GLU A 201 -42.84 20.17 2.25
CA GLU A 201 -42.97 19.47 0.97
C GLU A 201 -43.40 20.41 -0.18
N GLU A 202 -44.29 21.36 0.11
CA GLU A 202 -44.76 22.35 -0.86
C GLU A 202 -43.64 23.31 -1.30
N ALA A 203 -42.81 23.77 -0.35
CA ALA A 203 -41.65 24.62 -0.64
C ALA A 203 -40.60 23.87 -1.48
N ARG A 204 -40.38 22.57 -1.19
CA ARG A 204 -39.50 21.71 -2.00
C ARG A 204 -40.01 21.54 -3.43
N LEU A 205 -41.31 21.30 -3.62
CA LEU A 205 -41.92 21.15 -4.95
C LEU A 205 -41.85 22.43 -5.78
N LYS A 206 -42.07 23.60 -5.15
CA LYS A 206 -41.90 24.91 -5.81
C LYS A 206 -40.44 25.19 -6.18
N ALA A 207 -39.49 24.90 -5.30
CA ALA A 207 -38.06 25.03 -5.59
C ALA A 207 -37.62 24.13 -6.75
N ARG A 208 -38.17 22.92 -6.86
CA ARG A 208 -37.90 21.98 -7.97
C ARG A 208 -38.44 22.47 -9.31
N LYS A 209 -39.59 23.16 -9.32
CA LYS A 209 -40.18 23.76 -10.54
C LYS A 209 -39.39 24.96 -11.07
N ASN A 210 -38.71 25.70 -10.19
CA ASN A 210 -37.85 26.83 -10.56
C ASN A 210 -36.37 26.44 -10.72
N ALA A 211 -36.06 25.15 -10.85
CA ALA A 211 -34.70 24.69 -11.09
C ALA A 211 -34.22 25.18 -12.46
N THR A 212 -33.43 26.26 -12.46
CA THR A 212 -32.68 26.67 -13.64
C THR A 212 -31.69 25.56 -14.01
N ARG A 213 -31.39 25.40 -15.31
CA ARG A 213 -30.53 24.35 -15.89
C ARG A 213 -29.07 24.36 -15.41
N SER A 214 -28.72 25.17 -14.40
CA SER A 214 -27.38 25.28 -13.85
C SER A 214 -27.13 24.29 -12.71
N PHE A 215 -25.89 23.82 -12.57
CA PHE A 215 -25.46 23.00 -11.43
C PHE A 215 -25.87 23.61 -10.08
N SER A 216 -26.37 22.79 -9.16
CA SER A 216 -26.66 23.21 -7.79
C SER A 216 -25.38 23.68 -7.09
N LEU A 217 -25.49 24.61 -6.13
CA LEU A 217 -24.34 25.08 -5.35
C LEU A 217 -23.59 23.92 -4.68
N ARG A 218 -24.36 22.92 -4.20
CA ARG A 218 -23.86 21.64 -3.71
C ARG A 218 -22.96 20.93 -4.72
N ALA A 219 -23.44 20.73 -5.95
CA ALA A 219 -22.67 20.07 -6.98
C ALA A 219 -21.43 20.88 -7.37
N LYS A 220 -21.53 22.22 -7.48
CA LYS A 220 -20.37 23.08 -7.77
C LYS A 220 -19.27 22.97 -6.72
N ILE A 221 -19.62 23.04 -5.43
CA ILE A 221 -18.65 22.94 -4.33
C ILE A 221 -18.00 21.55 -4.32
N ILE A 222 -18.79 20.48 -4.43
CA ILE A 222 -18.27 19.11 -4.46
C ILE A 222 -17.34 18.92 -5.67
N THR A 223 -17.71 19.43 -6.85
CA THR A 223 -16.85 19.35 -8.05
C THR A 223 -15.54 20.11 -7.85
N ILE A 224 -15.58 21.34 -7.36
CA ILE A 224 -14.37 22.15 -7.13
C ILE A 224 -13.42 21.45 -6.15
N ILE A 225 -13.93 20.99 -5.00
CA ILE A 225 -13.12 20.28 -4.01
C ILE A 225 -12.57 18.98 -4.59
N SER A 226 -13.38 18.22 -5.33
CA SER A 226 -12.94 16.99 -5.97
C SER A 226 -11.80 17.23 -6.96
N VAL A 227 -11.88 18.30 -7.76
CA VAL A 227 -10.83 18.70 -8.71
C VAL A 227 -9.56 19.12 -7.97
N ILE A 228 -9.67 19.96 -6.94
CA ILE A 228 -8.51 20.41 -6.14
C ILE A 228 -7.81 19.20 -5.51
N MET A 229 -8.56 18.33 -4.86
CA MET A 229 -8.00 17.14 -4.21
C MET A 229 -7.39 16.16 -5.21
N PHE A 230 -8.00 16.00 -6.39
CA PHE A 230 -7.42 15.19 -7.46
C PHE A 230 -6.09 15.77 -7.94
N CYS A 231 -6.02 17.09 -8.19
CA CYS A 231 -4.77 17.75 -8.56
C CYS A 231 -3.69 17.59 -7.48
N VAL A 232 -4.04 17.78 -6.21
CA VAL A 232 -3.11 17.59 -5.10
C VAL A 232 -2.62 16.14 -5.04
N ALA A 233 -3.52 15.16 -5.16
CA ALA A 233 -3.14 13.75 -5.16
C ALA A 233 -2.18 13.42 -6.32
N VAL A 234 -2.48 13.87 -7.54
CA VAL A 234 -1.61 13.65 -8.72
C VAL A 234 -0.24 14.27 -8.51
N VAL A 235 -0.17 15.55 -8.10
CA VAL A 235 1.09 16.25 -7.88
C VAL A 235 1.91 15.59 -6.78
N THR A 236 1.28 15.24 -5.65
CA THR A 236 1.99 14.57 -4.56
C THR A 236 2.46 13.18 -4.97
N THR A 237 1.65 12.36 -5.66
CA THR A 237 2.08 11.05 -6.16
C THR A 237 3.27 11.17 -7.11
N ILE A 238 3.27 12.12 -8.04
CA ILE A 238 4.40 12.35 -8.97
C ILE A 238 5.66 12.76 -8.20
N ILE A 239 5.56 13.73 -7.29
CA ILE A 239 6.70 14.18 -6.49
C ILE A 239 7.24 13.03 -5.63
N SER A 240 6.35 12.31 -4.94
CA SER A 240 6.71 11.14 -4.14
C SER A 240 7.37 10.05 -4.97
N TYR A 241 6.91 9.80 -6.20
CA TYR A 241 7.53 8.85 -7.11
C TYR A 241 8.96 9.25 -7.46
N ILE A 242 9.18 10.49 -7.89
CA ILE A 242 10.50 10.99 -8.28
C ILE A 242 11.46 10.95 -7.09
N LEU A 243 11.03 11.43 -5.92
CA LEU A 243 11.84 11.42 -4.70
C LEU A 243 12.22 9.99 -4.29
N TYR A 244 11.25 9.07 -4.34
CA TYR A 244 11.51 7.67 -3.97
C TYR A 244 12.37 6.96 -4.99
N GLN A 245 12.18 7.20 -6.29
CA GLN A 245 13.01 6.60 -7.34
C GLN A 245 14.47 7.04 -7.21
N ASN A 246 14.71 8.32 -6.92
CA ASN A 246 16.06 8.83 -6.66
C ASN A 246 16.67 8.20 -5.42
N PHE A 247 15.92 8.18 -4.31
CA PHE A 247 16.35 7.52 -3.07
C PHE A 247 16.65 6.03 -3.27
N ALA A 248 15.76 5.30 -3.96
CA ALA A 248 15.93 3.88 -4.22
C ALA A 248 17.17 3.62 -5.07
N ARG A 249 17.37 4.37 -6.17
CA ARG A 249 18.58 4.24 -6.99
C ARG A 249 19.85 4.45 -6.16
N GLU A 250 19.92 5.53 -5.38
CA GLU A 250 21.09 5.81 -4.54
C GLU A 250 21.31 4.70 -3.50
N GLN A 251 20.25 4.23 -2.85
CA GLN A 251 20.32 3.17 -1.85
C GLN A 251 20.76 1.83 -2.44
N TYR A 252 20.19 1.41 -3.58
CA TYR A 252 20.57 0.16 -4.25
C TYR A 252 21.99 0.23 -4.81
N THR A 253 22.40 1.38 -5.37
CA THR A 253 23.80 1.61 -5.77
C THR A 253 24.73 1.50 -4.57
N TYR A 254 24.37 2.06 -3.41
CA TYR A 254 25.17 1.95 -2.20
C TYR A 254 25.29 0.50 -1.72
N THR A 255 24.19 -0.26 -1.71
CA THR A 255 24.19 -1.70 -1.36
C THR A 255 25.07 -2.50 -2.31
N CYS A 256 24.91 -2.27 -3.61
CA CYS A 256 25.68 -2.90 -4.68
C CYS A 256 27.17 -2.60 -4.56
N ARG A 257 27.53 -1.32 -4.41
CA ARG A 257 28.91 -0.88 -4.16
C ARG A 257 29.50 -1.50 -2.90
N SER A 258 28.73 -1.56 -1.81
CA SER A 258 29.19 -2.16 -0.56
C SER A 258 29.50 -3.66 -0.73
N ALA A 259 28.66 -4.39 -1.49
CA ALA A 259 28.88 -5.80 -1.78
C ALA A 259 30.10 -6.02 -2.69
N ALA A 260 30.22 -5.24 -3.77
CA ALA A 260 31.38 -5.29 -4.67
C ALA A 260 32.68 -4.95 -3.93
N LYS A 261 32.64 -3.96 -3.02
CA LYS A 261 33.81 -3.58 -2.21
C LYS A 261 34.24 -4.68 -1.24
N LEU A 262 33.30 -5.34 -0.57
CA LEU A 262 33.60 -6.49 0.28
C LEU A 262 34.18 -7.67 -0.52
N ALA A 263 33.70 -7.87 -1.74
CA ALA A 263 34.26 -8.87 -2.66
C ALA A 263 35.69 -8.49 -3.08
N ALA A 264 35.92 -7.24 -3.45
CA ALA A 264 37.25 -6.74 -3.81
C ALA A 264 38.27 -6.88 -2.67
N ASP A 265 37.89 -6.50 -1.44
CA ASP A 265 38.76 -6.56 -0.26
C ASP A 265 39.02 -8.01 0.22
N LEU A 266 38.17 -8.97 -0.19
CA LEU A 266 38.33 -10.38 0.14
C LEU A 266 39.33 -11.10 -0.79
N VAL A 267 39.40 -10.69 -2.06
CA VAL A 267 40.23 -11.35 -3.07
C VAL A 267 41.67 -10.85 -2.99
N ASP A 268 42.61 -11.79 -2.95
CA ASP A 268 44.04 -11.47 -2.93
C ASP A 268 44.50 -11.01 -4.32
N ALA A 269 44.79 -9.70 -4.43
CA ALA A 269 45.20 -9.05 -5.67
C ALA A 269 46.51 -9.61 -6.26
N GLU A 270 47.38 -10.18 -5.42
CA GLU A 270 48.66 -10.74 -5.88
C GLU A 270 48.52 -12.15 -6.48
N ARG A 271 47.33 -12.75 -6.36
CA ARG A 271 47.07 -14.14 -6.75
C ARG A 271 46.05 -14.27 -7.88
N ILE A 272 45.70 -13.18 -8.56
CA ILE A 272 44.68 -13.17 -9.61
C ILE A 272 45.02 -14.15 -10.74
N ASP A 273 46.25 -14.11 -11.25
CA ASP A 273 46.68 -15.02 -12.32
C ASP A 273 46.73 -16.48 -11.83
N GLU A 274 47.10 -16.71 -10.56
CA GLU A 274 47.05 -18.03 -9.95
C GLU A 274 45.62 -18.56 -9.89
N TYR A 275 44.64 -17.74 -9.46
CA TYR A 275 43.24 -18.15 -9.35
C TYR A 275 42.63 -18.54 -10.70
N MET A 276 42.97 -17.84 -11.79
CA MET A 276 42.48 -18.17 -13.14
C MET A 276 43.01 -19.51 -13.66
N GLU A 277 44.18 -19.95 -13.21
CA GLU A 277 44.76 -21.25 -13.60
C GLU A 277 44.32 -22.40 -12.67
N MET A 278 43.68 -22.10 -11.53
CA MET A 278 43.24 -23.12 -10.58
C MET A 278 42.04 -23.90 -11.10
N ASP A 279 42.04 -25.20 -10.83
CA ASP A 279 40.81 -25.98 -10.87
C ASP A 279 39.83 -25.45 -9.82
N ARG A 280 38.57 -25.23 -10.20
CA ARG A 280 37.52 -24.71 -9.32
C ARG A 280 37.34 -25.53 -8.03
N SER A 281 37.67 -26.82 -8.03
CA SER A 281 37.61 -27.70 -6.85
C SER A 281 38.78 -27.53 -5.88
N ALA A 282 39.82 -26.78 -6.24
CA ALA A 282 40.99 -26.53 -5.41
C ALA A 282 40.59 -25.91 -4.05
N PRO A 283 41.14 -26.38 -2.91
CA PRO A 283 40.75 -25.87 -1.59
C PRO A 283 40.96 -24.37 -1.42
N ALA A 284 42.02 -23.81 -2.02
CA ALA A 284 42.32 -22.38 -1.95
C ALA A 284 41.30 -21.54 -2.71
N TYR A 285 40.91 -21.97 -3.91
CA TYR A 285 39.87 -21.32 -4.72
C TYR A 285 38.51 -21.39 -4.03
N ARG A 286 38.07 -22.60 -3.64
CA ARG A 286 36.78 -22.79 -2.96
C ARG A 286 36.64 -22.00 -1.66
N MET A 287 37.73 -21.78 -0.93
CA MET A 287 37.67 -20.98 0.29
C MET A 287 37.25 -19.53 0.02
N VAL A 288 37.75 -18.93 -1.07
CA VAL A 288 37.39 -17.56 -1.48
C VAL A 288 35.99 -17.54 -2.06
N GLU A 289 35.67 -18.48 -2.96
CA GLU A 289 34.35 -18.63 -3.57
C GLU A 289 33.23 -18.75 -2.52
N ASN A 290 33.37 -19.65 -1.53
CA ASN A 290 32.38 -19.79 -0.44
C ASN A 290 32.19 -18.51 0.39
N ARG A 291 33.23 -17.67 0.50
CA ARG A 291 33.12 -16.38 1.21
C ARG A 291 32.42 -15.34 0.34
N LEU A 292 32.68 -15.31 -0.96
CA LEU A 292 31.93 -14.49 -1.92
C LEU A 292 30.45 -14.89 -1.94
N GLU A 293 30.14 -16.20 -1.96
CA GLU A 293 28.77 -16.70 -1.81
C GLU A 293 28.12 -16.27 -0.50
N SER A 294 28.89 -16.22 0.59
CA SER A 294 28.39 -15.77 1.90
C SER A 294 28.04 -14.28 1.87
N ILE A 295 28.81 -13.45 1.16
CA ILE A 295 28.49 -12.04 0.92
C ILE A 295 27.20 -11.94 0.11
N ARG A 296 27.10 -12.66 -1.01
CA ARG A 296 25.90 -12.65 -1.87
C ARG A 296 24.64 -13.11 -1.10
N ARG A 297 24.70 -14.26 -0.42
CA ARG A 297 23.58 -14.79 0.37
C ARG A 297 23.19 -13.91 1.55
N GLY A 298 24.13 -13.15 2.10
CA GLY A 298 23.88 -12.16 3.15
C GLY A 298 23.11 -10.93 2.67
N ASN A 299 23.08 -10.68 1.36
CA ASN A 299 22.45 -9.52 0.75
C ASN A 299 21.36 -9.96 -0.25
N PRO A 300 20.09 -10.07 0.18
CA PRO A 300 19.02 -10.62 -0.65
C PRO A 300 18.71 -9.79 -1.92
N ASP A 301 19.11 -8.51 -1.94
CA ASP A 301 18.95 -7.64 -3.11
C ASP A 301 20.01 -7.88 -4.20
N ILE A 302 21.12 -8.55 -3.87
CA ILE A 302 22.24 -8.79 -4.79
C ILE A 302 21.98 -10.08 -5.58
N GLU A 303 21.85 -9.92 -6.89
CA GLU A 303 21.64 -11.02 -7.82
C GLU A 303 22.96 -11.76 -8.09
N PHE A 304 23.98 -11.02 -8.55
CA PHE A 304 25.29 -11.56 -8.93
C PHE A 304 26.41 -10.89 -8.13
N ILE A 305 27.45 -11.67 -7.85
CA ILE A 305 28.77 -11.18 -7.45
C ILE A 305 29.78 -11.97 -8.26
N TYR A 306 30.71 -11.28 -8.92
CA TYR A 306 31.74 -11.89 -9.75
C TYR A 306 33.01 -11.05 -9.73
N VAL A 307 34.12 -11.64 -10.17
CA VAL A 307 35.43 -11.00 -10.26
C VAL A 307 36.03 -11.32 -11.61
N TYR A 308 36.21 -10.28 -12.42
CA TYR A 308 36.63 -10.40 -13.81
C TYR A 308 37.86 -9.54 -14.10
N LYS A 309 38.77 -10.10 -14.90
CA LYS A 309 39.95 -9.41 -15.42
C LYS A 309 39.72 -9.02 -16.87
N PHE A 310 39.72 -7.73 -17.16
CA PHE A 310 39.54 -7.22 -18.52
C PHE A 310 40.88 -7.19 -19.26
N MET A 311 40.94 -7.83 -20.43
CA MET A 311 42.12 -7.91 -21.29
C MET A 311 41.75 -7.61 -22.74
N ASP A 312 42.74 -7.37 -23.61
CA ASP A 312 42.48 -6.99 -25.00
C ASP A 312 41.69 -8.05 -25.79
N ASP A 313 41.90 -9.32 -25.45
CA ASP A 313 41.29 -10.51 -26.04
C ASP A 313 39.92 -10.90 -25.45
N GLY A 314 39.51 -10.28 -24.33
CA GLY A 314 38.21 -10.53 -23.72
C GLY A 314 38.16 -10.26 -22.22
N VAL A 315 37.13 -10.79 -21.58
CA VAL A 315 36.98 -10.76 -20.12
C VAL A 315 37.35 -12.15 -19.59
N HIS A 316 38.37 -12.21 -18.74
CA HIS A 316 38.87 -13.44 -18.15
C HIS A 316 38.21 -13.64 -16.78
N VAL A 317 37.63 -14.82 -16.58
CA VAL A 317 36.89 -15.15 -15.35
C VAL A 317 37.87 -15.50 -14.23
N VAL A 318 37.83 -14.73 -13.14
CA VAL A 318 38.60 -15.03 -11.91
C VAL A 318 37.68 -15.74 -10.91
N PHE A 319 36.52 -15.16 -10.61
CA PHE A 319 35.46 -15.78 -9.82
C PHE A 319 34.11 -15.49 -10.45
N ASP A 320 33.28 -16.51 -10.61
CA ASP A 320 31.88 -16.37 -10.99
C ASP A 320 31.04 -17.31 -10.11
N LEU A 321 29.89 -16.84 -9.66
CA LEU A 321 29.08 -17.54 -8.64
C LEU A 321 27.80 -18.11 -9.24
N ASP A 322 27.50 -19.35 -8.85
CA ASP A 322 26.24 -19.97 -9.25
C ASP A 322 25.06 -19.24 -8.59
N THR A 323 24.02 -19.00 -9.40
CA THR A 323 22.70 -18.58 -8.94
C THR A 323 21.68 -19.67 -9.26
N PRO A 324 20.47 -19.62 -8.69
CA PRO A 324 19.43 -20.59 -9.03
C PRO A 324 19.08 -20.64 -10.52
N GLU A 325 19.28 -19.54 -11.25
CA GLU A 325 18.88 -19.36 -12.64
C GLU A 325 20.07 -19.45 -13.62
N VAL A 326 21.26 -19.03 -13.20
CA VAL A 326 22.46 -18.90 -14.04
C VAL A 326 23.60 -19.70 -13.42
N LYS A 327 24.20 -20.59 -14.24
CA LYS A 327 25.39 -21.35 -13.88
C LYS A 327 26.64 -20.49 -14.11
N ALA A 328 27.56 -20.51 -13.15
CA ALA A 328 28.83 -19.81 -13.23
C ALA A 328 29.75 -20.40 -14.31
N GLN A 329 30.57 -19.52 -14.89
CA GLN A 329 31.73 -19.88 -15.72
C GLN A 329 32.86 -20.46 -14.86
N ASP A 330 33.78 -21.20 -15.49
CA ASP A 330 34.94 -21.77 -14.80
C ASP A 330 36.12 -20.75 -14.79
N PRO A 331 37.02 -20.84 -13.80
CA PRO A 331 38.19 -19.95 -13.73
C PRO A 331 39.05 -20.05 -15.00
N GLY A 332 39.46 -18.90 -15.52
CA GLY A 332 40.26 -18.81 -16.75
C GLY A 332 39.46 -18.87 -18.05
N ASP A 333 38.14 -19.07 -18.00
CA ASP A 333 37.28 -18.89 -19.17
C ASP A 333 37.39 -17.46 -19.70
N VAL A 334 37.40 -17.32 -21.03
CA VAL A 334 37.43 -16.02 -21.72
C VAL A 334 36.07 -15.77 -22.36
N ILE A 335 35.38 -14.75 -21.88
CA ILE A 335 34.07 -14.32 -22.39
C ILE A 335 34.20 -13.04 -23.22
N GLU A 336 33.33 -12.88 -24.21
CA GLU A 336 33.27 -11.66 -25.00
C GLU A 336 32.76 -10.48 -24.15
N ILE A 337 33.31 -9.29 -24.37
CA ILE A 337 32.83 -8.08 -23.71
C ILE A 337 31.41 -7.77 -24.22
N GLU A 338 30.44 -7.72 -23.31
CA GLU A 338 29.06 -7.38 -23.64
C GLU A 338 28.93 -5.97 -24.24
N GLU A 339 27.90 -5.77 -25.09
CA GLU A 339 27.69 -4.54 -25.86
C GLU A 339 27.62 -3.29 -24.97
N TYR A 340 26.98 -3.39 -23.80
CA TYR A 340 26.83 -2.28 -22.85
C TYR A 340 28.16 -1.84 -22.20
N LEU A 341 29.16 -2.72 -22.15
CA LEU A 341 30.49 -2.44 -21.60
C LEU A 341 31.47 -1.89 -22.65
N LEU A 342 31.18 -2.02 -23.95
CA LEU A 342 32.04 -1.54 -25.03
C LEU A 342 32.41 -0.05 -24.91
N PRO A 343 31.50 0.87 -24.54
CA PRO A 343 31.85 2.28 -24.31
C PRO A 343 32.89 2.49 -23.20
N TYR A 344 32.97 1.55 -22.26
CA TYR A 344 33.85 1.60 -21.08
C TYR A 344 35.10 0.71 -21.24
N LYS A 345 35.25 -0.01 -22.36
CA LYS A 345 36.35 -0.96 -22.59
C LYS A 345 37.72 -0.38 -22.25
N ASN A 346 38.04 0.82 -22.75
CA ASN A 346 39.34 1.44 -22.49
C ASN A 346 39.54 1.79 -21.01
N ALA A 347 38.48 2.26 -20.34
CA ALA A 347 38.53 2.58 -18.92
C ALA A 347 38.78 1.33 -18.07
N LEU A 348 38.03 0.25 -18.36
CA LEU A 348 38.18 -1.08 -17.74
C LEU A 348 39.60 -1.66 -17.96
N LEU A 349 40.12 -1.61 -19.18
CA LEU A 349 41.48 -2.08 -19.49
C LEU A 349 42.57 -1.27 -18.78
N SER A 350 42.32 0.02 -18.56
CA SER A 350 43.27 0.92 -17.90
C SER A 350 43.12 0.97 -16.37
N GLY A 351 42.22 0.17 -15.79
CA GLY A 351 42.05 0.12 -14.34
C GLY A 351 41.34 1.33 -13.73
N GLN A 352 40.57 2.09 -14.52
CA GLN A 352 39.85 3.27 -14.03
C GLN A 352 38.59 2.90 -13.24
N GLU A 353 38.17 3.79 -12.33
CA GLU A 353 36.87 3.67 -11.68
C GLU A 353 35.74 3.82 -12.71
N ILE A 354 34.77 2.92 -12.68
CA ILE A 354 33.59 2.94 -13.54
C ILE A 354 32.40 3.39 -12.70
N GLU A 355 31.72 4.43 -13.16
CA GLU A 355 30.47 4.87 -12.54
C GLU A 355 29.41 3.74 -12.62
N PRO A 356 28.51 3.62 -11.62
CA PRO A 356 27.45 2.62 -11.63
C PRO A 356 26.66 2.62 -12.95
N LEU A 357 26.53 1.44 -13.56
CA LEU A 357 25.86 1.26 -14.85
C LEU A 357 24.46 0.71 -14.65
N MET A 358 23.51 1.12 -15.49
CA MET A 358 22.14 0.62 -15.46
C MET A 358 21.68 0.37 -16.90
N ASP A 359 21.85 -0.86 -17.36
CA ASP A 359 21.74 -1.20 -18.78
C ASP A 359 21.08 -2.57 -19.01
N ASP A 360 20.68 -2.82 -20.25
CA ASP A 360 20.17 -4.12 -20.71
C ASP A 360 21.34 -5.09 -20.92
N THR A 361 21.39 -6.15 -20.11
CA THR A 361 22.37 -7.24 -20.22
C THR A 361 21.75 -8.50 -20.78
N MET A 362 22.56 -9.52 -21.09
CA MET A 362 22.03 -10.83 -21.45
C MET A 362 21.17 -11.50 -20.35
N TYR A 363 21.30 -11.05 -19.10
CA TYR A 363 20.54 -11.53 -17.94
C TYR A 363 19.38 -10.59 -17.54
N GLY A 364 19.07 -9.59 -18.36
CA GLY A 364 18.04 -8.59 -18.13
C GLY A 364 18.60 -7.24 -17.72
N GLN A 365 17.74 -6.33 -17.24
CA GLN A 365 18.17 -5.00 -16.80
C GLN A 365 18.86 -5.08 -15.43
N LEU A 366 20.14 -4.75 -15.38
CA LEU A 366 20.95 -4.79 -14.17
C LEU A 366 21.48 -3.40 -13.82
N LEU A 367 21.54 -3.13 -12.51
CA LEU A 367 22.38 -2.12 -11.91
C LEU A 367 23.70 -2.79 -11.52
N THR A 368 24.78 -2.44 -12.22
CA THR A 368 26.11 -3.03 -12.01
C THR A 368 27.04 -1.99 -11.41
N VAL A 369 27.77 -2.40 -10.36
CA VAL A 369 28.86 -1.60 -9.78
C VAL A 369 30.15 -2.39 -9.86
N PHE A 370 31.18 -1.78 -10.44
CA PHE A 370 32.54 -2.31 -10.49
C PHE A 370 33.40 -1.65 -9.43
N GLU A 371 34.09 -2.46 -8.64
CA GLU A 371 35.07 -2.03 -7.65
C GLU A 371 36.46 -2.60 -8.02
N PRO A 372 37.47 -1.74 -8.23
CA PRO A 372 38.79 -2.20 -8.65
C PRO A 372 39.51 -2.95 -7.53
N ILE A 373 40.15 -4.06 -7.88
CA ILE A 373 41.07 -4.80 -7.02
C ILE A 373 42.48 -4.31 -7.34
N ILE A 374 43.10 -3.68 -6.35
CA ILE A 374 44.38 -2.98 -6.49
C ILE A 374 45.48 -3.79 -5.79
N ASN A 375 46.58 -4.08 -6.49
CA ASN A 375 47.73 -4.78 -5.93
C ASN A 375 48.59 -3.86 -5.05
N SER A 376 49.65 -4.41 -4.44
CA SER A 376 50.57 -3.66 -3.59
C SER A 376 51.35 -2.56 -4.33
N GLU A 377 51.43 -2.62 -5.65
CA GLU A 377 52.07 -1.61 -6.52
C GLU A 377 51.12 -0.44 -6.88
N GLY A 378 49.84 -0.53 -6.50
CA GLY A 378 48.83 0.48 -6.83
C GLY A 378 48.17 0.29 -8.19
N GLU A 379 48.40 -0.85 -8.85
CA GLU A 379 47.81 -1.20 -10.15
C GLU A 379 46.50 -1.96 -9.97
N CYS A 380 45.49 -1.61 -10.77
CA CYS A 380 44.25 -2.37 -10.85
C CYS A 380 44.50 -3.65 -11.65
N VAL A 381 44.35 -4.81 -11.00
CA VAL A 381 44.62 -6.12 -11.62
C VAL A 381 43.35 -6.81 -12.14
N CYS A 382 42.19 -6.48 -11.58
CA CYS A 382 40.86 -6.94 -12.00
C CYS A 382 39.77 -6.13 -11.27
N TYR A 383 38.49 -6.42 -11.56
CA TYR A 383 37.36 -5.80 -10.89
C TYR A 383 36.51 -6.84 -10.20
N ALA A 384 36.11 -6.57 -8.95
CA ALA A 384 34.95 -7.21 -8.37
C ALA A 384 33.70 -6.43 -8.78
N ALA A 385 32.62 -7.13 -9.08
CA ALA A 385 31.37 -6.50 -9.41
C ALA A 385 30.22 -7.15 -8.64
N ALA A 386 29.17 -6.37 -8.44
CA ALA A 386 27.91 -6.85 -7.94
C ALA A 386 26.79 -6.29 -8.82
N ASP A 387 25.70 -7.06 -8.91
CA ASP A 387 24.52 -6.69 -9.70
C ASP A 387 23.25 -6.73 -8.87
N ILE A 388 22.34 -5.81 -9.18
CA ILE A 388 20.96 -5.80 -8.70
C ILE A 388 20.02 -5.75 -9.91
N LYS A 389 19.01 -6.62 -9.95
CA LYS A 389 17.96 -6.55 -10.98
C LYS A 389 17.22 -5.22 -10.87
N VAL A 390 17.17 -4.44 -11.96
CA VAL A 390 16.45 -3.15 -12.01
C VAL A 390 14.95 -3.33 -11.72
N GLU A 391 14.41 -4.51 -11.98
CA GLU A 391 13.04 -4.86 -11.62
C GLU A 391 12.79 -4.75 -10.11
N GLU A 392 13.75 -5.07 -9.24
CA GLU A 392 13.61 -4.90 -7.79
C GLU A 392 13.41 -3.43 -7.41
N ILE A 393 14.17 -2.53 -8.05
CA ILE A 393 14.03 -1.08 -7.89
C ILE A 393 12.63 -0.63 -8.34
N ARG A 394 12.14 -1.18 -9.47
CA ARG A 394 10.81 -0.89 -10.03
C ARG A 394 9.68 -1.39 -9.12
N LEU A 395 9.76 -2.63 -8.65
CA LEU A 395 8.78 -3.24 -7.74
C LEU A 395 8.70 -2.50 -6.41
N SER A 396 9.86 -2.17 -5.83
CA SER A 396 9.95 -1.36 -4.60
C SER A 396 9.29 0.02 -4.80
N SER A 397 9.51 0.64 -5.95
CA SER A 397 8.88 1.92 -6.32
C SER A 397 7.36 1.81 -6.49
N LEU A 398 6.87 0.75 -7.15
CA LEU A 398 5.44 0.49 -7.32
C LEU A 398 4.75 0.18 -5.99
N ASN A 399 5.42 -0.56 -5.11
CA ASN A 399 4.95 -0.85 -3.76
C ASN A 399 4.78 0.46 -2.96
N TYR A 400 5.81 1.30 -2.94
CA TYR A 400 5.76 2.62 -2.30
C TYR A 400 4.63 3.50 -2.88
N MET A 401 4.46 3.52 -4.20
CA MET A 401 3.37 4.26 -4.85
C MET A 401 1.99 3.75 -4.45
N THR A 402 1.80 2.44 -4.38
CA THR A 402 0.54 1.84 -3.93
C THR A 402 0.23 2.26 -2.49
N LYS A 403 1.23 2.23 -1.61
CA LYS A 403 1.12 2.69 -0.21
C LYS A 403 0.68 4.16 -0.13
N VAL A 404 1.34 5.04 -0.87
CA VAL A 404 1.02 6.48 -0.94
C VAL A 404 -0.40 6.69 -1.47
N PHE A 405 -0.74 6.08 -2.61
CA PHE A 405 -2.05 6.19 -3.25
C PHE A 405 -3.18 5.73 -2.32
N SER A 406 -3.00 4.61 -1.63
CA SER A 406 -4.02 4.03 -0.73
C SER A 406 -4.32 4.95 0.45
N LEU A 407 -3.28 5.56 1.04
CA LEU A 407 -3.42 6.53 2.12
C LEU A 407 -4.16 7.79 1.65
N PHE A 408 -3.79 8.31 0.47
CA PHE A 408 -4.46 9.48 -0.11
C PHE A 408 -5.91 9.20 -0.49
N MET A 409 -6.21 8.03 -1.05
CA MET A 409 -7.57 7.66 -1.42
C MET A 409 -8.47 7.54 -0.18
N GLY A 410 -7.98 6.93 0.89
CA GLY A 410 -8.68 6.87 2.17
C GLY A 410 -8.99 8.26 2.73
N PHE A 411 -7.97 9.13 2.79
CA PHE A 411 -8.12 10.51 3.24
C PHE A 411 -9.04 11.34 2.34
N TYR A 412 -8.95 11.14 1.02
CA TYR A 412 -9.79 11.78 0.02
C TYR A 412 -11.27 11.49 0.26
N ILE A 413 -11.64 10.22 0.42
CA ILE A 413 -13.04 9.84 0.66
C ILE A 413 -13.52 10.41 2.00
N PHE A 414 -12.67 10.43 3.04
CA PHE A 414 -13.01 11.05 4.32
C PHE A 414 -13.31 12.54 4.18
N ILE A 415 -12.43 13.30 3.52
CA ILE A 415 -12.65 14.75 3.31
C ILE A 415 -13.87 14.99 2.43
N LEU A 416 -14.07 14.23 1.35
CA LEU A 416 -15.27 14.34 0.53
C LEU A 416 -16.54 14.09 1.35
N ALA A 417 -16.55 13.05 2.18
CA ALA A 417 -17.67 12.76 3.07
C ALA A 417 -17.93 13.94 4.04
N LEU A 418 -16.88 14.48 4.66
CA LEU A 418 -16.99 15.64 5.53
C LEU A 418 -17.53 16.87 4.78
N CYS A 419 -17.06 17.12 3.56
CA CYS A 419 -17.52 18.23 2.73
C CYS A 419 -18.98 18.07 2.31
N ILE A 420 -19.40 16.89 1.88
CA ILE A 420 -20.80 16.59 1.56
C ILE A 420 -21.67 16.82 2.80
N TRP A 421 -21.22 16.37 3.96
CA TRP A 421 -21.93 16.57 5.22
C TRP A 421 -22.05 18.06 5.58
N LEU A 422 -20.96 18.83 5.48
CA LEU A 422 -20.98 20.28 5.72
C LEU A 422 -21.94 20.97 4.73
N VAL A 423 -21.87 20.63 3.46
CA VAL A 423 -22.73 21.18 2.41
C VAL A 423 -24.20 20.86 2.67
N ASP A 424 -24.53 19.64 3.06
CA ASP A 424 -25.92 19.22 3.28
C ASP A 424 -26.56 19.87 4.51
N TYR A 425 -25.77 20.21 5.53
CA TYR A 425 -26.29 20.66 6.83
C TYR A 425 -25.99 22.13 7.17
N HIS A 426 -24.97 22.75 6.57
CA HIS A 426 -24.55 24.13 6.86
C HIS A 426 -24.87 25.13 5.74
N LEU A 427 -25.08 24.67 4.49
CA LEU A 427 -25.56 25.58 3.45
C LEU A 427 -27.05 25.86 3.65
N ILE A 428 -27.33 27.12 3.91
CA ILE A 428 -28.69 27.66 3.97
C ILE A 428 -29.30 27.58 2.56
N TYR A 429 -30.38 26.82 2.40
CA TYR A 429 -31.24 27.01 1.24
C TYR A 429 -31.95 28.34 1.43
N PRO A 430 -32.01 29.22 0.41
CA PRO A 430 -32.69 30.50 0.55
C PRO A 430 -34.16 30.24 0.90
N ASP A 431 -34.57 30.67 2.09
CA ASP A 431 -35.96 30.67 2.51
C ASP A 431 -36.64 31.83 1.79
N ARG A 432 -37.44 31.53 0.76
CA ARG A 432 -38.30 32.51 0.09
C ARG A 432 -39.65 32.60 0.79
N SER A 433 -39.64 32.63 2.12
CA SER A 433 -40.85 32.94 2.91
C SER A 433 -41.14 34.44 2.97
N ASP A 434 -40.18 35.29 2.60
CA ASP A 434 -40.42 36.72 2.44
C ASP A 434 -40.68 37.07 0.97
N ASP A 435 -41.96 37.17 0.63
CA ASP A 435 -42.49 37.70 -0.63
C ASP A 435 -42.22 39.22 -0.80
N HIS A 436 -41.26 39.80 -0.06
CA HIS A 436 -40.95 41.22 -0.14
C HIS A 436 -39.45 41.48 -0.31
N VAL A 437 -39.18 42.12 -1.46
CA VAL A 437 -38.00 42.88 -1.84
C VAL A 437 -36.82 42.05 -2.36
N GLY A 438 -36.64 42.15 -3.67
CA GLY A 438 -35.42 41.73 -4.33
C GLY A 438 -34.21 42.47 -3.78
N GLN A 439 -33.21 41.72 -3.37
CA GLN A 439 -31.82 42.13 -3.50
C GLN A 439 -31.03 40.97 -4.09
N GLU A 440 -30.36 41.29 -5.19
CA GLU A 440 -29.36 40.45 -5.83
C GLU A 440 -28.33 40.00 -4.78
N ILE A 441 -28.17 38.70 -4.60
CA ILE A 441 -26.88 38.18 -4.15
C ILE A 441 -26.06 37.99 -5.42
N ARG A 442 -25.35 39.04 -5.82
CA ARG A 442 -24.19 38.91 -6.71
C ARG A 442 -23.10 38.20 -5.92
N ILE A 443 -22.61 37.08 -6.46
CA ILE A 443 -21.29 36.54 -6.15
C ILE A 443 -20.39 36.95 -7.31
#